data_AF-G2XI81-F1
#
_entry.id   AF-G2XI81-F1
#
_cell.length_a   1.000
_cell.length_b   1.000
_cell.length_c   1.000
_cell.angle_alpha   90.00
_cell.angle_beta   90.00
_cell.angle_gamma   90.00
#
_symmetry.space_group_name_H-M   'P 1'
#
loop_
_entity.id
_entity.type
_entity.pdbx_description
1 polymer ?
#
loop_
_entity_poly.entity_id
_entity_poly.type
_entity_poly.pdbx_seq_one_letter_code
_entity_poly.pdbx_strand_id
1 'polypeptide(L)'
;MLDEPMPEPNLAGASAAESTPEERFEANKMVLRDIIEVDHFSNTVPESIVSLWLNALDPTNKTLLPRDVKGFYGGDLRASISIELAHDCYKYVMHETDKTKVDKYANRMLIALSLLDMDELSKKDANLAGLALWHTALAQARLPGSLVDLSDTLKRYEAIRPRASLSDSKLPQPLRLVARLLTAAEQLGNDEAVVLLQDWKSETSRSSSPPL
;
A
#
# COMPACT_ATOMS: atom_id res chain seq x y z
N MET A 1 36.22 13.13 4.76
CA MET A 1 34.90 13.80 4.85
C MET A 1 33.97 12.74 5.39
N LEU A 2 33.41 12.98 6.58
CA LEU A 2 32.65 11.98 7.33
C LEU A 2 31.30 11.80 6.65
N ASP A 3 30.96 10.54 6.37
CA ASP A 3 29.63 10.12 5.94
C ASP A 3 28.63 10.52 7.03
N GLU A 4 27.79 11.51 6.74
CA GLU A 4 26.63 11.79 7.58
C GLU A 4 25.65 10.61 7.43
N PRO A 5 25.22 9.97 8.53
CA PRO A 5 24.18 8.96 8.44
C PRO A 5 22.89 9.64 7.97
N MET A 6 22.36 9.13 6.86
CA MET A 6 21.01 9.46 6.40
C MET A 6 20.04 9.30 7.59
N PRO A 7 19.14 10.27 7.84
CA PRO A 7 18.14 10.11 8.88
C PRO A 7 17.32 8.86 8.59
N GLU A 8 17.32 7.92 9.54
CA GLU A 8 16.46 6.74 9.47
C GLU A 8 15.01 7.21 9.26
N PRO A 9 14.25 6.56 8.36
CA PRO A 9 12.83 6.85 8.22
C PRO A 9 12.14 6.54 9.55
N ASN A 10 11.89 7.59 10.34
CA ASN A 10 11.02 7.49 11.48
C ASN A 10 9.61 7.33 10.90
N LEU A 11 9.14 6.08 10.80
CA LEU A 11 7.77 5.63 11.05
C LEU A 11 7.58 4.16 10.62
N ALA A 12 8.07 3.26 11.46
CA ALA A 12 7.39 1.98 11.75
C ALA A 12 6.87 1.94 13.20
N GLY A 13 6.94 3.07 13.93
CA GLY A 13 6.78 3.10 15.40
C GLY A 13 5.65 3.97 15.97
N ALA A 14 5.06 4.89 15.20
CA ALA A 14 3.75 5.43 15.58
C ALA A 14 2.71 4.56 14.92
N SER A 15 1.74 4.04 15.68
CA SER A 15 0.65 3.31 15.06
C SER A 15 0.05 4.17 13.95
N ALA A 16 -0.11 3.61 12.75
CA ALA A 16 -0.80 4.30 11.65
C ALA A 16 -2.22 4.75 12.03
N ALA A 17 -2.72 4.33 13.20
CA ALA A 17 -3.98 4.70 13.80
C ALA A 17 -3.98 6.07 14.52
N GLU A 18 -2.84 6.69 14.82
CA GLU A 18 -2.78 7.94 15.60
C GLU A 18 -2.43 9.19 14.79
N SER A 19 -1.94 9.06 13.55
CA SER A 19 -1.50 10.20 12.73
C SER A 19 -2.43 10.50 11.55
N THR A 20 -2.71 11.78 11.32
CA THR A 20 -3.54 12.19 10.18
C THR A 20 -2.78 12.02 8.85
N PRO A 21 -3.48 11.96 7.69
CA PRO A 21 -2.80 11.97 6.40
C PRO A 21 -1.84 13.15 6.22
N GLU A 22 -2.17 14.33 6.74
CA GLU A 22 -1.33 15.53 6.70
C GLU A 22 -0.02 15.34 7.48
N GLU A 23 -0.09 14.79 8.70
CA GLU A 23 1.10 14.53 9.53
C GLU A 23 2.02 13.51 8.85
N ARG A 24 1.42 12.46 8.26
CA ARG A 24 2.16 11.44 7.51
C ARG A 24 2.79 11.99 6.23
N PHE A 25 2.12 12.91 5.54
CA PHE A 25 2.68 13.61 4.39
C PHE A 25 3.92 14.42 4.78
N GLU A 26 3.83 15.28 5.80
CA GLU A 26 4.96 16.11 6.22
C GLU A 26 6.12 15.28 6.77
N ALA A 27 5.86 14.23 7.55
CA ALA A 27 6.89 13.33 8.06
C ALA A 27 7.65 12.59 6.95
N ASN A 28 6.97 12.24 5.85
CA ASN A 28 7.54 11.42 4.78
C ASN A 28 7.83 12.19 3.50
N LYS A 29 7.73 13.52 3.50
CA LYS A 29 7.81 14.38 2.30
C LYS A 29 9.05 14.13 1.45
N MET A 30 10.21 13.96 2.08
CA MET A 30 11.47 13.67 1.39
C MET A 30 11.49 12.27 0.77
N VAL A 31 10.90 11.28 1.45
CA VAL A 31 10.78 9.92 0.91
C VAL A 31 9.80 9.89 -0.25
N LEU A 32 8.66 10.56 -0.14
CA LEU A 32 7.68 10.70 -1.22
C LEU A 32 8.30 11.36 -2.45
N ARG A 33 9.10 12.41 -2.24
CA ARG A 33 9.85 13.05 -3.32
C ARG A 33 10.80 12.05 -4.00
N ASP A 34 11.56 11.29 -3.23
CA ASP A 34 12.50 10.30 -3.76
C ASP A 34 11.78 9.16 -4.52
N ILE A 35 10.61 8.71 -4.03
CA ILE A 35 9.76 7.75 -4.76
C ILE A 35 9.35 8.32 -6.12
N ILE A 36 8.87 9.56 -6.16
CA ILE A 36 8.45 10.21 -7.40
C ILE A 36 9.64 10.36 -8.37
N GLU A 37 10.74 10.91 -7.88
CA GLU A 37 11.90 11.25 -8.72
C GLU A 37 12.62 10.00 -9.23
N VAL A 38 12.91 9.05 -8.34
CA VAL A 38 13.75 7.89 -8.63
C VAL A 38 12.92 6.70 -9.09
N ASP A 39 11.90 6.30 -8.32
CA ASP A 39 11.20 5.03 -8.59
C ASP A 39 10.16 5.18 -9.70
N HIS A 40 9.40 6.29 -9.72
CA HIS A 40 8.38 6.54 -10.74
C HIS A 40 8.98 7.10 -12.03
N PHE A 41 9.80 8.16 -11.93
CA PHE A 41 10.35 8.85 -13.11
C PHE A 41 11.80 8.49 -13.48
N SER A 42 12.50 7.66 -12.71
CA SER A 42 13.88 7.23 -13.02
C SER A 42 14.85 8.40 -13.27
N ASN A 43 14.70 9.53 -12.57
CA ASN A 43 15.48 10.76 -12.72
C ASN A 43 15.42 11.39 -14.12
N THR A 44 14.37 11.10 -14.90
CA THR A 44 14.26 11.56 -16.30
C THR A 44 13.46 12.85 -16.46
N VAL A 45 12.74 13.29 -15.43
CA VAL A 45 11.85 14.45 -15.50
C VAL A 45 12.42 15.67 -14.78
N PRO A 46 12.03 16.89 -15.20
CA PRO A 46 12.39 18.11 -14.47
C PRO A 46 11.85 18.13 -13.04
N GLU A 47 12.57 18.81 -12.16
CA GLU A 47 12.20 19.01 -10.75
C GLU A 47 10.81 19.64 -10.56
N SER A 48 10.39 20.46 -11.52
CA SER A 48 9.05 21.06 -11.52
C SER A 48 7.94 20.02 -11.61
N ILE A 49 8.15 18.91 -12.34
CA ILE A 49 7.18 17.81 -12.45
C ILE A 49 7.11 17.04 -11.13
N VAL A 50 8.27 16.76 -10.51
CA VAL A 50 8.33 16.14 -9.17
C VAL A 50 7.56 16.98 -8.16
N SER A 51 7.75 18.31 -8.20
CA SER A 51 7.06 19.25 -7.30
C SER A 51 5.54 19.29 -7.53
N LEU A 52 5.08 19.16 -8.77
CA LEU A 52 3.64 19.07 -9.09
C LEU A 52 3.01 17.80 -8.52
N TRP A 53 3.70 16.66 -8.63
CA TRP A 53 3.24 15.40 -8.04
C TRP A 53 3.20 15.47 -6.51
N LEU A 54 4.24 16.00 -5.89
CA LEU A 54 4.29 16.16 -4.44
C LEU A 54 3.17 17.09 -3.94
N ASN A 55 2.87 18.17 -4.67
CA ASN A 55 1.74 19.04 -4.37
C ASN A 55 0.39 18.32 -4.56
N ALA A 56 0.27 17.44 -5.56
CA ALA A 56 -0.95 16.68 -5.78
C ALA A 56 -1.22 15.64 -4.67
N LEU A 57 -0.17 15.15 -4.01
CA LEU A 57 -0.23 14.26 -2.86
C LEU A 57 -0.54 14.96 -1.53
N ASP A 58 -0.33 16.27 -1.43
CA ASP A 58 -0.58 17.05 -0.22
C ASP A 58 -2.09 17.03 0.12
N PRO A 59 -2.53 16.45 1.25
CA PRO A 59 -3.94 16.38 1.63
C PRO A 59 -4.59 17.76 1.86
N THR A 60 -3.77 18.78 2.11
CA THR A 60 -4.22 20.16 2.26
C THR A 60 -4.49 20.84 0.92
N ASN A 61 -4.02 20.28 -0.20
CA ASN A 61 -4.20 20.87 -1.53
C ASN A 61 -5.68 20.87 -1.97
N LYS A 62 -6.28 22.06 -1.98
CA LYS A 62 -7.68 22.30 -2.37
C LYS A 62 -7.89 22.62 -3.84
N THR A 63 -6.88 22.44 -4.70
CA THR A 63 -7.00 22.69 -6.14
C THR A 63 -8.12 21.84 -6.73
N LEU A 64 -9.11 22.47 -7.36
CA LEU A 64 -10.22 21.74 -7.94
C LEU A 64 -9.74 20.94 -9.15
N LEU A 65 -10.07 19.66 -9.17
CA LEU A 65 -9.81 18.81 -10.33
C LEU A 65 -10.95 18.97 -11.35
N PRO A 66 -10.66 18.95 -12.65
CA PRO A 66 -11.71 18.94 -13.68
C PRO A 66 -12.62 17.72 -13.50
N ARG A 67 -13.94 17.90 -13.63
CA ARG A 67 -14.94 16.86 -13.34
C ARG A 67 -14.81 15.60 -14.18
N ASP A 68 -14.26 15.73 -15.39
CA ASP A 68 -14.17 14.64 -16.36
C ASP A 68 -12.81 13.91 -16.33
N VAL A 69 -11.87 14.37 -15.50
CA VAL A 69 -10.56 13.73 -15.36
C VAL A 69 -10.68 12.58 -14.38
N LYS A 70 -10.51 11.36 -14.91
CA LYS A 70 -10.41 10.14 -14.10
C LYS A 70 -8.96 9.88 -13.71
N GLY A 71 -8.77 9.30 -12.54
CA GLY A 71 -7.48 8.77 -12.10
C GLY A 71 -7.03 7.55 -12.91
N PHE A 72 -5.81 7.08 -12.63
CA PHE A 72 -5.17 5.95 -13.35
C PHE A 72 -6.05 4.69 -13.42
N TYR A 73 -6.88 4.47 -12.40
CA TYR A 73 -7.76 3.30 -12.28
C TYR A 73 -9.23 3.61 -12.57
N GLY A 74 -9.52 4.76 -13.21
CA GLY A 74 -10.88 5.17 -13.57
C GLY A 74 -11.69 5.82 -12.43
N GLY A 75 -11.09 5.95 -11.24
CA GLY A 75 -11.69 6.52 -10.03
C GLY A 75 -11.14 7.91 -9.69
N ASP A 76 -11.15 8.26 -8.40
CA ASP A 76 -10.61 9.52 -7.90
C ASP A 76 -9.11 9.70 -8.24
N LEU A 77 -8.78 10.84 -8.84
CA LEU A 77 -7.40 11.11 -9.28
C LEU A 77 -6.43 11.22 -8.10
N ARG A 78 -6.78 11.91 -7.02
CA ARG A 78 -5.87 12.10 -5.88
C ARG A 78 -5.52 10.78 -5.23
N ALA A 79 -6.53 9.95 -4.95
CA ALA A 79 -6.32 8.62 -4.41
C ALA A 79 -5.51 7.74 -5.37
N SER A 80 -5.72 7.88 -6.68
CA SER A 80 -4.98 7.09 -7.67
C SER A 80 -3.49 7.40 -7.72
N ILE A 81 -3.04 8.61 -7.39
CA ILE A 81 -1.60 8.97 -7.40
C ILE A 81 -0.86 8.19 -6.31
N SER A 82 -1.37 8.15 -5.08
CA SER A 82 -0.79 7.36 -3.99
C SER A 82 -0.71 5.87 -4.34
N ILE A 83 -1.75 5.34 -4.98
CA ILE A 83 -1.81 3.94 -5.41
C ILE A 83 -0.81 3.69 -6.55
N GLU A 84 -0.66 4.62 -7.48
CA GLU A 84 0.31 4.50 -8.58
C GLU A 84 1.75 4.45 -8.07
N LEU A 85 2.12 5.34 -7.14
CA LEU A 85 3.46 5.33 -6.54
C LEU A 85 3.72 4.04 -5.74
N ALA A 86 2.69 3.51 -5.07
CA ALA A 86 2.77 2.21 -4.42
C ALA A 86 2.94 1.08 -5.45
N HIS A 87 2.26 1.15 -6.60
CA HIS A 87 2.35 0.18 -7.66
C HIS A 87 3.75 0.12 -8.31
N ASP A 88 4.49 1.23 -8.41
CA ASP A 88 5.88 1.21 -8.90
C ASP A 88 6.82 0.36 -8.02
N CYS A 89 6.49 0.25 -6.72
CA CYS A 89 7.21 -0.62 -5.79
C CYS A 89 6.84 -2.10 -5.95
N TYR A 90 5.73 -2.43 -6.63
CA TYR A 90 5.13 -3.77 -6.68
C TYR A 90 6.12 -4.85 -7.12
N LYS A 91 6.86 -4.63 -8.21
CA LYS A 91 7.78 -5.64 -8.74
C LYS A 91 8.87 -6.02 -7.72
N TYR A 92 9.34 -5.05 -6.94
CA TYR A 92 10.37 -5.29 -5.93
C TYR A 92 9.78 -6.00 -4.72
N VAL A 93 8.61 -5.56 -4.23
CA VAL A 93 7.97 -6.21 -3.08
C VAL A 93 7.55 -7.66 -3.42
N MET A 94 7.05 -7.91 -4.64
CA MET A 94 6.52 -9.21 -5.05
C MET A 94 7.59 -10.22 -5.48
N HIS A 95 8.68 -9.78 -6.12
CA HIS A 95 9.61 -10.70 -6.80
C HIS A 95 11.06 -10.64 -6.31
N GLU A 96 11.46 -9.60 -5.56
CA GLU A 96 12.81 -9.51 -5.02
C GLU A 96 13.02 -10.49 -3.86
N THR A 97 14.25 -10.95 -3.66
CA THR A 97 14.64 -11.84 -2.54
C THR A 97 15.67 -11.21 -1.62
N ASP A 98 16.33 -10.14 -2.07
CA ASP A 98 17.18 -9.31 -1.23
C ASP A 98 16.34 -8.59 -0.15
N LYS A 99 16.47 -9.04 1.10
CA LYS A 99 15.70 -8.52 2.24
C LYS A 99 15.82 -7.02 2.40
N THR A 100 17.01 -6.44 2.20
CA THR A 100 17.21 -4.99 2.35
C THR A 100 16.47 -4.21 1.27
N LYS A 101 16.44 -4.70 0.02
CA LYS A 101 15.64 -4.07 -1.03
C LYS A 101 14.14 -4.25 -0.78
N VAL A 102 13.73 -5.42 -0.34
CA VAL A 102 12.32 -5.70 -0.01
C VAL A 102 11.85 -4.76 1.08
N ASP A 103 12.60 -4.63 2.18
CA ASP A 103 12.28 -3.72 3.28
C ASP A 103 12.16 -2.27 2.79
N LYS A 104 13.12 -1.82 1.98
CA LYS A 104 13.10 -0.47 1.39
C LYS A 104 11.82 -0.23 0.57
N TYR A 105 11.49 -1.14 -0.35
CA TYR A 105 10.35 -0.95 -1.26
C TYR A 105 9.00 -1.23 -0.60
N ALA A 106 8.93 -2.12 0.39
CA ALA A 106 7.73 -2.34 1.18
C ALA A 106 7.40 -1.12 2.03
N ASN A 107 8.40 -0.51 2.70
CA ASN A 107 8.19 0.74 3.43
C ASN A 107 7.78 1.89 2.51
N ARG A 108 8.40 2.04 1.33
CA ARG A 108 7.98 3.04 0.33
C ARG A 108 6.53 2.86 -0.10
N MET A 109 6.12 1.62 -0.35
CA MET A 109 4.74 1.27 -0.68
C MET A 109 3.77 1.67 0.44
N LEU A 110 4.10 1.37 1.70
CA LEU A 110 3.28 1.76 2.86
C LEU A 110 3.21 3.28 3.03
N ILE A 111 4.33 3.99 2.88
CA ILE A 111 4.39 5.45 2.96
C ILE A 111 3.47 6.10 1.92
N ALA A 112 3.55 5.65 0.65
CA ALA A 112 2.70 6.19 -0.42
C ALA A 112 1.21 5.98 -0.12
N LEU A 113 0.83 4.79 0.36
CA LEU A 113 -0.56 4.43 0.69
C LEU A 113 -1.05 5.09 1.99
N SER A 114 -0.14 5.48 2.88
CA SER A 114 -0.49 6.11 4.16
C SER A 114 -1.17 7.47 4.00
N LEU A 115 -1.06 8.08 2.83
CA LEU A 115 -1.73 9.35 2.51
C LEU A 115 -3.24 9.20 2.27
N LEU A 116 -3.73 7.97 2.13
CA LEU A 116 -5.14 7.68 1.89
C LEU A 116 -5.91 7.65 3.22
N ASP A 117 -6.99 8.43 3.29
CA ASP A 117 -8.06 8.18 4.25
C ASP A 117 -8.88 6.97 3.78
N MET A 118 -8.55 5.80 4.31
CA MET A 118 -9.19 4.54 3.92
C MET A 118 -10.67 4.47 4.31
N ASP A 119 -11.07 5.15 5.38
CA ASP A 119 -12.46 5.16 5.83
C ASP A 119 -13.33 6.03 4.93
N GLU A 120 -12.78 7.14 4.43
CA GLU A 120 -13.44 7.97 3.42
C GLU A 120 -13.40 7.32 2.03
N LEU A 121 -12.24 6.80 1.61
CA LEU A 121 -12.06 6.16 0.30
C LEU A 121 -12.97 4.94 0.15
N SER A 122 -13.08 4.10 1.17
CA SER A 122 -13.95 2.92 1.15
C SER A 122 -15.44 3.25 1.01
N LYS A 123 -15.88 4.47 1.37
CA LYS A 123 -17.26 4.94 1.16
C LYS A 123 -17.47 5.45 -0.27
N LYS A 124 -16.45 6.08 -0.87
CA LYS A 124 -16.52 6.71 -2.19
C LYS A 124 -16.22 5.76 -3.34
N ASP A 125 -15.19 4.93 -3.20
CA ASP A 125 -14.67 4.07 -4.28
C ASP A 125 -14.11 2.76 -3.71
N ALA A 126 -14.93 1.70 -3.78
CA ALA A 126 -14.54 0.37 -3.30
C ALA A 126 -13.43 -0.28 -4.14
N ASN A 127 -13.27 0.12 -5.41
CA ASN A 127 -12.22 -0.43 -6.27
C ASN A 127 -10.86 0.12 -5.84
N LEU A 128 -10.74 1.44 -5.68
CA LEU A 128 -9.50 2.07 -5.20
C LEU A 128 -9.16 1.64 -3.77
N ALA A 129 -10.15 1.58 -2.87
CA ALA A 129 -9.93 1.09 -1.52
C ALA A 129 -9.44 -0.37 -1.51
N GLY A 130 -10.01 -1.23 -2.36
CA GLY A 130 -9.57 -2.62 -2.51
C GLY A 130 -8.13 -2.72 -3.03
N LEU A 131 -7.76 -1.93 -4.03
CA LEU A 131 -6.39 -1.90 -4.58
C LEU A 131 -5.38 -1.42 -3.52
N ALA A 132 -5.70 -0.34 -2.80
CA ALA A 132 -4.87 0.16 -1.72
C ALA A 132 -4.65 -0.91 -0.64
N LEU A 133 -5.72 -1.56 -0.16
CA LEU A 133 -5.62 -2.62 0.86
C LEU A 133 -4.87 -3.85 0.39
N TRP A 134 -4.97 -4.24 -0.89
CA TRP A 134 -4.11 -5.28 -1.44
C TRP A 134 -2.64 -4.85 -1.32
N HIS A 135 -2.25 -3.71 -1.87
CA HIS A 135 -0.86 -3.27 -1.83
C HIS A 135 -0.33 -3.14 -0.39
N THR A 136 -1.13 -2.61 0.53
CA THR A 136 -0.80 -2.56 1.96
C THR A 136 -0.54 -3.95 2.54
N ALA A 137 -1.44 -4.91 2.30
CA ALA A 137 -1.28 -6.28 2.82
C ALA A 137 -0.03 -6.97 2.23
N LEU A 138 0.28 -6.71 0.95
CA LEU A 138 1.48 -7.24 0.31
C LEU A 138 2.76 -6.71 0.96
N ALA A 139 2.83 -5.41 1.23
CA ALA A 139 3.98 -4.83 1.92
C ALA A 139 4.10 -5.34 3.35
N GLN A 140 3.00 -5.41 4.11
CA GLN A 140 3.00 -5.90 5.50
C GLN A 140 3.39 -7.37 5.61
N ALA A 141 2.93 -8.24 4.70
CA ALA A 141 3.34 -9.65 4.68
C ALA A 141 4.85 -9.84 4.42
N ARG A 142 5.50 -8.80 3.89
CA ARG A 142 6.92 -8.80 3.54
C ARG A 142 7.80 -8.11 4.59
N LEU A 143 7.20 -7.46 5.59
CA LEU A 143 7.93 -6.79 6.67
C LEU A 143 7.83 -7.60 7.98
N PRO A 144 8.94 -7.81 8.70
CA PRO A 144 8.90 -8.35 10.06
C PRO A 144 8.13 -7.43 11.01
N GLY A 145 7.36 -7.99 11.96
CA GLY A 145 6.68 -7.22 13.00
C GLY A 145 5.36 -6.53 12.59
N SER A 146 4.92 -6.64 11.34
CA SER A 146 3.68 -6.01 10.85
C SER A 146 2.41 -6.86 11.02
N LEU A 147 2.42 -7.88 11.91
CA LEU A 147 1.34 -8.88 11.99
C LEU A 147 -0.03 -8.31 12.36
N VAL A 148 -0.07 -7.41 13.36
CA VAL A 148 -1.32 -6.80 13.82
C VAL A 148 -1.94 -5.97 12.69
N ASP A 149 -1.11 -5.15 12.04
CA ASP A 149 -1.54 -4.33 10.93
C ASP A 149 -1.98 -5.17 9.72
N LEU A 150 -1.32 -6.31 9.46
CA LEU A 150 -1.71 -7.25 8.41
C LEU A 150 -3.08 -7.87 8.68
N SER A 151 -3.32 -8.34 9.92
CA SER A 151 -4.62 -8.91 10.32
C SER A 151 -5.75 -7.92 10.06
N ASP A 152 -5.60 -6.67 10.51
CA ASP A 152 -6.64 -5.66 10.35
C ASP A 152 -6.82 -5.23 8.90
N THR A 153 -5.73 -5.20 8.11
CA THR A 153 -5.79 -4.94 6.68
C THR A 153 -6.56 -6.04 5.95
N LEU A 154 -6.36 -7.31 6.30
CA LEU A 154 -7.11 -8.44 5.72
C LEU A 154 -8.61 -8.36 6.07
N LYS A 155 -8.99 -8.01 7.31
CA LYS A 155 -10.42 -7.80 7.67
C LYS A 155 -11.05 -6.70 6.83
N ARG A 156 -10.38 -5.56 6.70
CA ARG A 156 -10.85 -4.43 5.89
C ARG A 156 -10.97 -4.82 4.41
N TYR A 157 -10.00 -5.60 3.91
CA TYR A 157 -10.02 -6.12 2.54
C TYR A 157 -11.23 -7.03 2.29
N GLU A 158 -11.49 -7.98 3.19
CA GLU A 158 -12.65 -8.88 3.12
C GLU A 158 -13.98 -8.11 3.13
N ALA A 159 -14.09 -7.06 3.94
CA ALA A 159 -15.28 -6.23 4.01
C ALA A 159 -15.51 -5.38 2.74
N ILE A 160 -14.43 -4.88 2.11
CA ILE A 160 -14.57 -4.04 0.90
C ILE A 160 -14.73 -4.86 -0.37
N ARG A 161 -14.12 -6.05 -0.45
CA ARG A 161 -14.01 -6.82 -1.69
C ARG A 161 -15.35 -7.13 -2.36
N PRO A 162 -16.45 -7.49 -1.65
CA PRO A 162 -17.75 -7.73 -2.27
C PRO A 162 -18.38 -6.49 -2.93
N ARG A 163 -17.94 -5.29 -2.53
CA ARG A 163 -18.43 -4.00 -3.06
C ARG A 163 -17.64 -3.54 -4.28
N ALA A 164 -16.46 -4.11 -4.52
CA ALA A 164 -15.61 -3.79 -5.64
C ALA A 164 -16.06 -4.54 -6.91
N SER A 165 -16.16 -3.83 -8.04
CA SER A 165 -16.57 -4.37 -9.33
C SER A 165 -15.41 -4.95 -10.16
N LEU A 166 -14.16 -4.79 -9.69
CA LEU A 166 -12.99 -5.34 -10.36
C LEU A 166 -13.00 -6.88 -10.40
N SER A 167 -12.53 -7.41 -11.53
CA SER A 167 -12.36 -8.86 -11.73
C SER A 167 -11.35 -9.44 -10.74
N ASP A 168 -11.45 -10.73 -10.46
CA ASP A 168 -10.50 -11.44 -9.59
C ASP A 168 -9.03 -11.30 -10.04
N SER A 169 -8.79 -11.21 -11.35
CA SER A 169 -7.46 -10.97 -11.90
C SER A 169 -6.86 -9.62 -11.48
N LYS A 170 -7.71 -8.59 -11.35
CA LYS A 170 -7.33 -7.21 -10.98
C LYS A 170 -7.49 -6.93 -9.48
N LEU A 171 -8.31 -7.69 -8.79
CA LEU A 171 -8.54 -7.59 -7.36
C LEU A 171 -8.96 -8.97 -6.83
N PRO A 172 -8.03 -9.76 -6.27
CA PRO A 172 -8.26 -11.16 -5.93
C PRO A 172 -9.37 -11.33 -4.88
N GLN A 173 -10.12 -12.41 -4.94
CA GLN A 173 -10.98 -12.84 -3.83
C GLN A 173 -10.12 -13.09 -2.59
N PRO A 174 -10.66 -12.96 -1.37
CA PRO A 174 -9.86 -12.99 -0.14
C PRO A 174 -8.98 -14.24 0.00
N LEU A 175 -9.51 -15.43 -0.28
CA LEU A 175 -8.74 -16.68 -0.28
C LEU A 175 -7.57 -16.67 -1.27
N ARG A 176 -7.75 -16.09 -2.46
CA ARG A 176 -6.70 -15.95 -3.47
C ARG A 176 -5.67 -14.90 -3.06
N LEU A 177 -6.07 -13.83 -2.39
CA LEU A 177 -5.16 -12.84 -1.81
C LEU A 177 -4.27 -13.52 -0.76
N VAL A 178 -4.86 -14.20 0.22
CA VAL A 178 -4.14 -14.92 1.29
C VAL A 178 -3.13 -15.90 0.70
N ALA A 179 -3.51 -16.68 -0.32
CA ALA A 179 -2.60 -17.59 -0.99
C ALA A 179 -1.40 -16.88 -1.65
N ARG A 180 -1.62 -15.72 -2.29
CA ARG A 180 -0.54 -14.91 -2.88
C ARG A 180 0.39 -14.34 -1.82
N LEU A 181 -0.16 -13.83 -0.73
CA LEU A 181 0.60 -13.29 0.40
C LEU A 181 1.43 -14.38 1.07
N LEU A 182 0.87 -15.58 1.22
CA LEU A 182 1.57 -16.73 1.80
C LEU A 182 2.81 -17.08 0.99
N THR A 183 2.68 -17.19 -0.34
CA THR A 183 3.84 -17.42 -1.22
C THR A 183 4.89 -16.31 -1.08
N ALA A 184 4.47 -15.05 -0.99
CA ALA A 184 5.40 -13.93 -0.84
C ALA A 184 6.12 -13.95 0.52
N ALA A 185 5.44 -14.34 1.60
CA ALA A 185 6.02 -14.48 2.93
C ALA A 185 6.99 -15.68 3.02
N GLU A 186 6.61 -16.83 2.45
CA GLU A 186 7.45 -18.04 2.37
C GLU A 186 8.78 -17.76 1.63
N GLN A 187 8.71 -17.06 0.50
CA GLN A 187 9.90 -16.70 -0.29
C GLN A 187 10.90 -15.81 0.47
N LEU A 188 10.44 -15.01 1.43
CA LEU A 188 11.31 -14.14 2.24
C LEU A 188 11.77 -14.81 3.54
N GLY A 189 11.14 -15.92 3.92
CA GLY A 189 11.28 -16.53 5.25
C GLY A 189 10.71 -15.65 6.35
N ASN A 190 9.53 -15.05 6.14
CA ASN A 190 8.79 -14.31 7.17
C ASN A 190 7.84 -15.26 7.92
N ASP A 191 8.42 -16.08 8.81
CA ASP A 191 7.72 -17.20 9.47
C ASP A 191 6.47 -16.75 10.23
N GLU A 192 6.50 -15.57 10.85
CA GLU A 192 5.36 -15.03 11.59
C GLU A 192 4.17 -14.73 10.67
N ALA A 193 4.42 -14.10 9.51
CA ALA A 193 3.38 -13.83 8.52
C ALA A 193 2.86 -15.13 7.90
N VAL A 194 3.73 -16.13 7.69
CA VAL A 194 3.35 -17.45 7.21
C VAL A 194 2.33 -18.11 8.15
N VAL A 195 2.61 -18.14 9.46
CA VAL A 195 1.69 -18.71 10.46
C VAL A 195 0.33 -18.00 10.43
N LEU A 196 0.33 -16.67 10.48
CA LEU A 196 -0.91 -15.88 10.45
C LEU A 196 -1.75 -16.17 9.21
N LEU A 197 -1.13 -16.25 8.02
CA LEU A 197 -1.82 -16.47 6.75
C LEU A 197 -2.33 -17.92 6.61
N GLN A 198 -1.64 -18.91 7.19
CA GLN A 198 -2.09 -20.30 7.23
C GLN A 198 -3.33 -20.47 8.13
N ASP A 199 -3.34 -19.81 9.29
CA ASP A 199 -4.48 -19.79 10.20
C ASP A 199 -5.69 -19.14 9.53
N TRP A 200 -5.49 -17.98 8.89
CA TRP A 200 -6.53 -17.28 8.15
C TRP A 200 -7.16 -18.16 7.07
N LYS A 201 -6.34 -18.82 6.25
CA LYS A 201 -6.80 -19.73 5.20
C LYS A 201 -7.68 -20.85 5.76
N SER A 202 -7.35 -21.37 6.93
CA SER A 202 -8.09 -22.42 7.62
C SER A 202 -9.46 -21.93 8.13
N GLU A 203 -9.52 -20.73 8.69
CA GLU A 203 -10.74 -20.10 9.17
C GLU A 203 -11.73 -19.79 8.03
N THR A 204 -11.25 -19.15 6.95
CA THR A 204 -12.09 -18.81 5.80
C THR A 204 -12.61 -20.06 5.08
N SER A 205 -11.85 -21.17 5.10
CA SER A 205 -12.30 -22.46 4.53
C SER A 205 -13.39 -23.13 5.38
N ARG A 206 -13.39 -22.92 6.69
CA ARG A 206 -14.44 -23.43 7.60
C ARG A 206 -15.73 -22.64 7.49
N SER A 207 -15.67 -21.33 7.29
CA SER A 207 -16.87 -20.47 7.18
C SER A 207 -17.61 -20.60 5.84
N SER A 208 -16.96 -21.16 4.80
CA SER A 208 -17.53 -21.36 3.47
C SER A 208 -18.13 -22.76 3.25
N SER A 209 -18.16 -23.60 4.28
CA SER A 209 -18.87 -24.89 4.26
C SER A 209 -20.36 -24.66 4.60
N PRO A 210 -21.32 -25.11 3.76
CA PRO A 210 -22.73 -25.01 4.11
C PRO A 210 -23.06 -25.91 5.31
N PRO A 211 -24.04 -25.55 6.17
CA PRO A 211 -24.52 -26.47 7.18
C PRO A 211 -25.11 -27.71 6.49
N LEU A 212 -24.77 -28.88 7.03
CA LEU A 212 -25.30 -30.19 6.61
C LEU A 212 -26.83 -30.25 6.71
#